data_AF-A0AAU8P9W6-F1
#
_entry.id   AF-A0AAU8P9W6-F1
#
_cell.length_a   1.000
_cell.length_b   1.000
_cell.length_c   1.000
_cell.angle_alpha   90.00
_cell.angle_beta   90.00
_cell.angle_gamma   90.00
#
_symmetry.space_group_name_H-M   'P 1'
#
loop_
_entity.id
_entity.type
_entity.pdbx_description
1 polymer ?
#
loop_
_entity_poly.entity_id
_entity_poly.type
_entity_poly.pdbx_seq_one_letter_code
_entity_poly.pdbx_strand_id
1 'polypeptide(L)' 'MYHSSPLAVGYNRASFQVKEEIKMENNNRFWPHIRRVTHIMMMAHRSCFDFHLFNAR' A
#
# COMPACT_ATOMS: atom_id res chain seq x y z
N MET A 1 -31.21 -15.89 14.22
CA MET A 1 -31.81 -15.74 12.88
C MET A 1 -30.68 -15.48 11.91
N TYR A 2 -30.36 -16.49 11.10
CA TYR A 2 -29.36 -16.40 10.03
C TYR A 2 -29.84 -15.41 8.97
N HIS A 3 -29.13 -14.31 8.75
CA HIS A 3 -29.32 -13.50 7.56
C HIS A 3 -28.21 -13.81 6.56
N SER A 4 -28.61 -14.67 5.64
CA SER A 4 -27.89 -15.14 4.46
C SER A 4 -27.48 -13.97 3.56
N SER A 5 -26.21 -13.94 3.16
CA SER A 5 -25.67 -13.04 2.13
C SER A 5 -26.36 -13.25 0.78
N PRO A 6 -26.68 -12.21 0.00
CA PRO A 6 -27.05 -12.37 -1.40
C PRO A 6 -25.83 -12.59 -2.30
N LEU A 7 -26.08 -13.32 -3.38
CA LEU A 7 -25.16 -14.06 -4.22
C LEU A 7 -24.34 -13.18 -5.18
N ALA A 8 -23.18 -13.71 -5.55
CA ALA A 8 -22.18 -13.11 -6.44
C ALA A 8 -22.75 -12.76 -7.82
N VAL A 9 -22.66 -11.47 -8.19
CA VAL A 9 -22.74 -11.04 -9.59
C VAL A 9 -21.33 -11.17 -10.17
N GLY A 10 -21.13 -12.21 -10.98
CA GLY A 10 -19.88 -12.48 -11.67
C GLY A 10 -19.68 -11.56 -12.87
N TYR A 11 -18.57 -10.83 -12.86
CA TYR A 11 -17.97 -10.25 -14.07
C TYR A 11 -16.65 -10.99 -14.31
N ASN A 12 -16.71 -12.09 -15.05
CA ASN A 12 -15.51 -12.79 -15.49
C ASN A 12 -14.97 -12.12 -16.74
N ARG A 13 -13.78 -11.50 -16.64
CA ARG A 13 -12.62 -11.72 -17.53
C ARG A 13 -11.46 -10.81 -17.10
N ALA A 14 -10.62 -11.34 -16.21
CA ALA A 14 -9.33 -10.78 -15.80
C ALA A 14 -9.35 -9.37 -15.16
N SER A 15 -10.16 -9.17 -14.13
CA SER A 15 -9.81 -8.19 -13.11
C SER A 15 -8.69 -8.80 -12.27
N PHE A 16 -7.43 -8.41 -12.53
CA PHE A 16 -6.37 -8.52 -11.55
C PHE A 16 -6.79 -7.65 -10.35
N GLN A 17 -7.64 -8.18 -9.48
CA GLN A 17 -7.93 -7.55 -8.20
C GLN A 17 -6.63 -7.65 -7.41
N VAL A 18 -5.87 -6.55 -7.38
CA VAL A 18 -4.68 -6.38 -6.55
C VAL A 18 -5.11 -6.65 -5.10
N LYS A 19 -4.89 -7.89 -4.67
CA LYS A 19 -5.02 -8.35 -3.28
C LYS A 19 -3.72 -8.14 -2.51
N GLU A 20 -2.94 -7.13 -2.90
CA GLU A 20 -1.89 -6.60 -2.05
C GLU A 20 -2.56 -5.71 -1.02
N GLU A 21 -3.10 -6.33 0.02
CA GLU A 21 -3.30 -5.62 1.27
C GLU A 21 -1.94 -5.00 1.62
N ILE A 22 -1.82 -3.67 1.50
CA ILE A 22 -0.57 -2.95 1.81
C ILE A 22 -0.30 -3.19 3.29
N LYS A 23 0.50 -4.22 3.59
CA LYS A 23 0.85 -4.60 4.96
C LYS A 23 1.78 -3.54 5.50
N MET A 24 1.20 -2.68 6.32
CA MET A 24 1.93 -1.68 7.07
C MET A 24 2.77 -2.34 8.18
N GLU A 25 3.92 -1.74 8.52
CA GLU A 25 4.71 -2.18 9.67
C GLU A 25 3.98 -1.76 10.96
N ASN A 26 3.05 -2.61 11.41
CA ASN A 26 2.11 -2.23 12.47
C ASN A 26 2.65 -2.45 13.90
N ASN A 27 3.67 -3.30 14.06
CA ASN A 27 4.12 -3.82 15.35
C ASN A 27 5.63 -3.59 15.60
N ASN A 28 6.21 -2.52 15.05
CA ASN A 28 7.61 -2.18 15.30
C ASN A 28 7.80 -1.85 16.79
N ARG A 29 8.65 -2.62 17.49
CA ARG A 29 8.93 -2.41 18.93
C ARG A 29 9.94 -1.30 19.19
N PHE A 30 10.83 -1.02 18.23
CA PHE A 30 11.84 0.01 18.36
C PHE A 30 11.20 1.39 18.22
N TRP A 31 10.35 1.56 17.20
CA TRP A 31 9.61 2.81 16.94
C TRP A 31 8.10 2.57 16.92
N PRO A 32 7.47 2.37 18.09
CA PRO A 32 6.06 1.98 18.18
C PRO A 32 5.07 3.07 17.73
N HIS A 33 5.52 4.33 17.68
CA HIS A 33 4.67 5.47 17.36
C HIS A 33 4.52 5.72 15.85
N ILE A 34 5.30 5.05 14.99
CA ILE A 34 5.31 5.29 13.55
C ILE A 34 5.28 3.97 12.78
N ARG A 35 4.42 3.91 11.75
CA ARG A 35 4.20 2.71 10.92
C ARG A 35 4.62 2.89 9.46
N ARG A 36 4.75 4.15 9.00
CA ARG A 36 5.14 4.54 7.63
C ARG A 36 6.46 5.30 7.67
N VAL A 37 7.57 4.58 7.60
CA VAL A 37 8.93 5.17 7.70
C VAL A 37 9.67 5.25 6.35
N THR A 38 9.00 4.90 5.24
CA THR A 38 9.62 4.88 3.90
C THR A 38 10.25 6.21 3.50
N HIS A 39 9.62 7.32 3.88
CA HIS A 39 10.11 8.68 3.66
C HIS A 39 11.43 9.00 4.37
N ILE A 40 11.84 8.20 5.36
CA ILE A 40 13.11 8.39 6.07
C ILE A 40 14.27 7.85 5.23
N MET A 41 14.12 6.70 4.58
CA MET A 41 15.22 6.04 3.86
C MET A 41 15.15 6.19 2.33
N MET A 42 13.96 6.23 1.74
CA MET A 42 13.81 6.29 0.29
C MET A 42 13.90 7.74 -0.20
N MET A 43 14.91 8.05 -1.02
CA MET A 43 15.13 9.41 -1.55
C MET A 43 13.91 9.96 -2.28
N ALA A 44 13.23 9.13 -3.09
CA ALA A 44 12.05 9.53 -3.84
C ALA A 44 10.82 9.89 -2.98
N HIS A 45 10.83 9.52 -1.69
CA HIS A 45 9.73 9.75 -0.76
C HIS A 45 10.05 10.84 0.27
N ARG A 46 11.20 11.51 0.15
CA ARG A 46 11.60 12.63 1.01
C ARG A 46 10.95 13.93 0.53
N SER A 47 10.76 14.88 1.44
CA SER A 47 10.20 16.20 1.12
C SER A 47 11.10 17.04 0.19
N CYS A 48 12.41 16.81 0.22
CA CYS A 48 13.39 17.47 -0.63
C CYS A 48 13.65 16.74 -1.96
N PHE A 49 12.84 15.73 -2.29
CA PHE A 49 12.96 15.04 -3.56
C PHE A 49 12.64 15.96 -4.74
N ASP A 50 13.47 15.88 -5.80
CA ASP A 50 13.26 16.59 -7.06
C ASP A 50 13.30 15.58 -8.23
N PHE A 51 12.34 15.70 -9.15
CA PHE A 51 12.26 14.89 -10.35
C PHE A 51 13.45 15.06 -11.28
N HIS A 52 14.20 16.16 -11.20
CA HIS A 52 15.47 16.30 -11.93
C HIS A 52 16.47 15.17 -11.62
N LEU A 53 16.38 14.56 -10.44
CA LEU A 53 17.20 13.40 -10.06
C LEU A 53 16.88 12.14 -10.89
N PHE A 54 15.72 12.07 -11.53
CA PHE A 54 15.30 10.99 -12.43
C PHE A 54 15.29 11.41 -13.91
N ASN A 55 16.12 12.39 -14.29
CA ASN A 55 16.26 12.80 -15.69
C ASN A 55 17.09 11.86 -16.57
N ALA A 56 17.63 10.77 -16.04
CA ALA A 56 18.26 9.70 -16.82
C ALA A 56 17.21 8.77 -17.47
N ARG A 57 16.21 9.37 -18.12
CA ARG A 57 15.11 8.69 -18.82
C ARG A 57 15.48 8.32 -20.24
#